data_AF-A0A485LUU7-F1
#
_entry.id   AF-A0A485LUU7-F1
#
_cell.length_a   1.000
_cell.length_b   1.000
_cell.length_c   1.000
_cell.angle_alpha   90.00
_cell.angle_beta   90.00
_cell.angle_gamma   90.00
#
_symmetry.space_group_name_H-M   'P 1'
#
loop_
_entity.id
_entity.type
_entity.pdbx_description
1 polymer ?
#
loop_
_entity_poly.entity_id
_entity_poly.type
_entity_poly.pdbx_seq_one_letter_code
_entity_poly.pdbx_strand_id
1 'polypeptide(L)'
;MEIMGLTPPQEITINRLFQSFCMENGEEQLTPFFEKVDRILYRNDLLFSLDRISECIDYLDKKRHLIFKDVMESHPQKMKDVVSSFHAMILELAKERGRVVLTKDDAVFRCFSPRRGV
;
A
#
# COMPACT_ATOMS: atom_id res chain seq x y z
N MET A 1 4.81 12.19 17.34
CA MET A 1 3.65 11.51 17.93
C MET A 1 4.08 10.08 18.25
N GLU A 2 4.42 9.80 19.50
CA GLU A 2 4.70 8.42 19.94
C GLU A 2 3.38 7.68 20.06
N ILE A 3 3.07 6.83 19.09
CA ILE A 3 1.99 5.87 19.26
C ILE A 3 2.63 4.67 19.97
N MET A 4 2.19 4.38 21.20
CA MET A 4 2.62 3.21 21.98
C MET A 4 4.12 3.14 22.32
N GLY A 5 4.79 4.28 22.47
CA GLY A 5 6.24 4.33 22.77
C GLY A 5 7.09 3.66 21.69
N LEU A 6 6.61 3.63 20.45
CA LEU A 6 7.38 3.28 19.27
C LEU A 6 7.86 4.57 18.62
N THR A 7 9.16 4.69 18.42
CA THR A 7 9.71 5.71 17.53
C THR A 7 9.60 5.15 16.11
N PRO A 8 8.79 5.75 15.22
CA PRO A 8 8.71 5.29 13.85
C PRO A 8 10.10 5.44 13.20
N PRO A 9 10.55 4.44 12.42
CA PRO A 9 11.81 4.56 11.69
C PRO A 9 11.72 5.76 10.72
N GLN A 10 12.88 6.35 10.40
CA GLN A 10 12.94 7.45 9.42
C GLN A 10 12.32 7.07 8.07
N GLU A 11 12.39 5.78 7.73
CA GLU A 11 11.75 5.20 6.56
C GLU A 11 11.18 3.83 6.92
N ILE A 12 9.88 3.64 6.69
CA ILE A 12 9.21 2.35 6.84
C ILE A 12 9.42 1.49 5.59
N THR A 13 9.56 0.18 5.75
CA THR A 13 9.90 -0.72 4.64
C THR A 13 8.86 -0.69 3.52
N ILE A 14 7.58 -0.50 3.84
CA ILE A 14 6.53 -0.39 2.84
C ILE A 14 6.70 0.85 1.93
N ASN A 15 7.28 1.94 2.43
CA ASN A 15 7.55 3.12 1.60
C ASN A 15 8.65 2.83 0.57
N ARG A 16 9.66 2.02 0.91
CA ARG A 16 10.67 1.56 -0.06
C ARG A 16 10.05 0.72 -1.18
N LEU A 17 9.05 -0.08 -0.85
CA LEU A 17 8.30 -0.83 -1.86
C LEU A 17 7.58 0.14 -2.83
N PHE A 18 6.98 1.23 -2.33
CA PHE A 18 6.34 2.23 -3.18
C PHE A 18 7.32 3.09 -3.98
N GLN A 19 8.57 3.23 -3.53
CA GLN A 19 9.64 3.87 -4.30
C GLN A 19 10.23 2.94 -5.38
N SER A 20 9.98 1.63 -5.30
CA SER A 20 10.37 0.69 -6.36
C SER A 20 9.48 0.89 -7.59
N PHE A 21 9.73 0.15 -8.66
CA PHE A 21 8.90 0.21 -9.87
C PHE A 21 7.42 -0.02 -9.53
N CYS A 22 6.57 0.98 -9.81
CA CYS A 22 5.16 0.98 -9.48
C CYS A 22 4.34 1.71 -10.55
N MET A 23 3.01 1.75 -10.36
CA MET A 23 2.11 2.43 -11.29
C MET A 23 2.46 3.92 -11.42
N GLU A 24 2.88 4.58 -10.34
CA GLU A 24 3.12 6.02 -10.28
C GLU A 24 4.40 6.44 -11.00
N ASN A 25 5.48 5.65 -10.86
CA ASN A 25 6.81 5.99 -11.37
C ASN A 25 7.26 5.15 -12.58
N GLY A 26 6.51 4.11 -12.95
CA GLY A 26 6.98 3.12 -13.92
C GLY A 26 7.22 3.68 -15.32
N GLU A 27 6.41 4.65 -15.76
CA GLU A 27 6.60 5.31 -17.06
C GLU A 27 7.91 6.09 -17.12
N GLU A 28 8.21 6.86 -16.07
CA GLU A 28 9.46 7.61 -15.93
C GLU A 28 10.66 6.65 -15.92
N GLN A 29 10.57 5.55 -15.18
CA GLN A 29 11.64 4.55 -15.12
C GLN A 29 11.86 3.82 -16.45
N LEU A 30 10.83 3.63 -17.28
CA LEU A 30 10.92 2.90 -18.55
C LEU A 30 11.32 3.78 -19.74
N THR A 31 10.95 5.06 -19.73
CA THR A 31 11.19 5.99 -20.84
C THR A 31 12.65 6.06 -21.33
N PRO A 32 13.67 6.00 -20.45
CA PRO A 32 15.07 5.96 -20.88
C PRO A 32 15.45 4.74 -21.73
N PHE A 33 14.72 3.62 -21.61
CA PHE A 33 15.09 2.33 -22.22
C PHE A 33 14.30 2.01 -23.49
N PHE A 34 13.18 2.69 -23.74
CA PHE A 34 12.28 2.41 -24.86
C PHE A 34 12.01 3.70 -25.64
N GLU A 35 11.76 3.61 -26.94
CA GLU A 35 11.37 4.79 -27.72
C GLU A 35 9.95 5.24 -27.39
N LYS A 36 9.09 4.27 -27.02
CA LYS A 36 7.70 4.52 -26.66
C LYS A 36 7.28 3.60 -25.52
N VAL A 37 6.59 4.18 -24.53
CA VAL A 37 5.94 3.47 -23.43
C VAL A 37 4.49 3.93 -23.39
N ASP A 38 3.55 3.02 -23.58
CA ASP A 38 2.13 3.28 -23.33
C ASP A 38 1.78 2.81 -21.92
N ARG A 39 1.09 3.65 -21.14
CA ARG A 39 0.55 3.31 -19.83
C ARG A 39 -0.95 2.99 -19.93
N ILE A 40 -1.33 1.77 -19.57
CA ILE A 40 -2.73 1.33 -19.51
C ILE A 40 -3.13 1.23 -18.05
N LEU A 41 -4.07 2.10 -17.63
CA LEU A 41 -4.59 2.14 -16.28
C LEU A 41 -5.76 1.17 -16.09
N TYR A 42 -5.71 0.38 -15.03
CA TYR A 42 -6.78 -0.47 -14.55
C TYR A 42 -7.26 0.06 -13.22
N ARG A 43 -8.37 0.81 -13.24
CA ARG A 43 -8.99 1.31 -12.00
C ARG A 43 -9.77 0.21 -11.32
N ASN A 44 -9.58 0.04 -10.01
CA ASN A 44 -10.20 -1.04 -9.27
C ASN A 44 -10.35 -0.67 -7.79
N ASP A 45 -11.55 -0.28 -7.39
CA ASP A 45 -11.84 0.02 -5.99
C ASP A 45 -12.47 -1.18 -5.27
N LEU A 46 -11.97 -1.44 -4.07
CA LEU A 46 -12.72 -2.21 -3.08
C LEU A 46 -13.45 -1.26 -2.15
N LEU A 47 -14.77 -1.36 -2.14
CA LEU A 47 -15.65 -0.60 -1.25
C LEU A 47 -16.17 -1.49 -0.13
N PHE A 48 -15.98 -1.03 1.11
CA PHE A 48 -16.52 -1.65 2.31
C PHE A 48 -17.41 -0.63 3.01
N SER A 49 -18.72 -0.89 3.04
CA SER A 49 -19.66 -0.12 3.85
C SER A 49 -19.45 -0.42 5.33
N LEU A 50 -20.01 0.43 6.21
CA LEU A 50 -19.87 0.29 7.66
C LEU A 50 -20.29 -1.10 8.18
N ASP A 51 -21.35 -1.69 7.64
CA ASP A 51 -21.84 -3.03 7.97
C ASP A 51 -20.90 -4.17 7.52
N ARG A 52 -19.99 -3.89 6.59
CA ARG A 52 -18.99 -4.83 6.05
C ARG A 52 -17.57 -4.50 6.48
N ILE A 53 -17.40 -3.66 7.50
CA ILE A 53 -16.07 -3.21 7.91
C ILE A 53 -15.20 -4.35 8.45
N SER A 54 -15.80 -5.40 9.02
CA SER A 54 -15.07 -6.61 9.41
C SER A 54 -14.38 -7.27 8.23
N GLU A 55 -15.00 -7.28 7.04
CA GLU A 55 -14.40 -7.84 5.83
C GLU A 55 -13.21 -7.01 5.33
N CYS A 56 -13.26 -5.68 5.54
CA CYS A 56 -12.13 -4.79 5.26
C CYS A 56 -10.94 -5.13 6.16
N ILE A 57 -11.20 -5.33 7.45
CA ILE A 57 -10.21 -5.73 8.44
C ILE A 57 -9.61 -7.09 8.07
N ASP A 58 -10.44 -8.09 7.78
CA ASP A 58 -9.98 -9.43 7.35
C ASP A 58 -9.12 -9.36 6.08
N TYR A 59 -9.49 -8.49 5.13
CA TYR A 59 -8.73 -8.27 3.90
C TYR A 59 -7.35 -7.67 4.19
N LEU A 60 -7.28 -6.65 5.06
CA LEU A 60 -6.02 -6.00 5.44
C LEU A 60 -5.14 -6.90 6.30
N ASP A 61 -5.74 -7.75 7.15
CA ASP A 61 -5.01 -8.72 7.97
C ASP A 61 -4.28 -9.77 7.12
N LYS A 62 -4.82 -10.15 5.96
CA LYS A 62 -4.10 -10.97 4.98
C LYS A 62 -2.85 -10.29 4.44
N LYS A 63 -2.75 -8.96 4.54
CA LYS A 63 -1.61 -8.14 4.12
C LYS A 63 -0.74 -7.67 5.30
N ARG A 64 -1.01 -8.13 6.53
CA ARG A 64 -0.31 -7.69 7.75
C ARG A 64 1.21 -7.80 7.67
N HIS A 65 1.73 -8.82 6.99
CA HIS A 65 3.17 -9.04 6.83
C HIS A 65 3.87 -7.98 5.98
N LEU A 66 3.11 -7.29 5.11
CA LEU A 66 3.61 -6.14 4.35
C LEU A 66 3.43 -4.85 5.14
N ILE A 67 2.26 -4.66 5.76
CA ILE A 67 1.90 -3.42 6.46
C ILE A 67 2.72 -3.23 7.73
N PHE A 68 2.98 -4.30 8.48
CA PHE A 68 3.62 -4.25 9.80
C PHE A 68 5.02 -4.89 9.84
N LYS A 69 5.68 -5.05 8.69
CA LYS A 69 6.99 -5.72 8.62
C LYS A 69 7.98 -5.16 9.65
N ASP A 70 8.12 -3.83 9.70
CA ASP A 70 9.07 -3.17 10.60
C ASP A 70 8.76 -3.44 12.09
N VAL A 71 7.49 -3.50 12.46
CA VAL A 71 7.04 -3.81 13.82
C VAL A 71 7.27 -5.29 14.14
N MET A 72 6.98 -6.19 13.19
CA MET A 72 7.21 -7.62 13.35
C MET A 72 8.70 -7.93 13.59
N GLU A 73 9.60 -7.25 12.88
CA GLU A 73 11.04 -7.47 12.97
C GLU A 73 11.67 -6.78 14.18
N SER A 74 11.27 -5.54 14.48
CA SER A 74 11.94 -4.73 15.50
C SER A 74 11.27 -4.76 16.87
N HIS A 75 9.95 -4.98 16.92
CA HIS A 75 9.14 -4.89 18.14
C HIS A 75 8.01 -5.94 18.18
N PRO A 76 8.32 -7.25 18.03
CA PRO A 76 7.31 -8.30 17.94
C PRO A 76 6.35 -8.34 19.13
N GLN A 77 6.82 -7.98 20.33
CA GLN A 77 6.01 -7.89 21.54
C GLN A 77 4.89 -6.84 21.48
N LYS A 78 5.03 -5.81 20.64
CA LYS A 78 4.03 -4.75 20.45
C LYS A 78 3.04 -5.02 19.32
N MET A 79 3.17 -6.15 18.61
CA MET A 79 2.33 -6.47 17.46
C MET A 79 0.83 -6.48 17.77
N LYS A 80 0.45 -7.04 18.92
CA LYS A 80 -0.96 -7.11 19.32
C LYS A 80 -1.56 -5.72 19.49
N ASP A 81 -0.83 -4.82 20.13
CA ASP A 81 -1.30 -3.46 20.41
C ASP A 81 -1.42 -2.66 19.11
N VAL A 82 -0.40 -2.74 18.26
CA VAL A 82 -0.37 -2.06 16.95
C VAL A 82 -1.51 -2.52 16.05
N VAL A 83 -1.74 -3.83 15.93
CA VAL A 83 -2.84 -4.39 15.15
C VAL A 83 -4.19 -3.94 15.71
N SER A 84 -4.37 -3.98 17.04
CA SER A 84 -5.62 -3.55 17.68
C SER A 84 -5.92 -2.07 17.42
N SER A 85 -4.90 -1.20 17.51
CA SER A 85 -5.06 0.22 17.17
C SER A 85 -5.34 0.44 15.70
N PHE A 86 -4.71 -0.33 14.81
CA PHE A 86 -4.96 -0.24 13.38
C PHE A 86 -6.41 -0.60 13.04
N HIS A 87 -6.92 -1.69 13.62
CA HIS A 87 -8.33 -2.08 13.48
C HIS A 87 -9.28 -1.01 14.00
N ALA A 88 -8.98 -0.44 15.18
CA ALA A 88 -9.77 0.66 15.74
C ALA A 88 -9.79 1.87 14.81
N MET A 89 -8.65 2.25 14.21
CA MET A 89 -8.58 3.36 13.26
C MET A 89 -9.43 3.11 12.00
N ILE A 90 -9.43 1.90 11.47
CA ILE A 90 -10.27 1.53 10.32
C ILE A 90 -11.75 1.65 10.67
N LEU A 91 -12.14 1.18 11.85
CA LEU A 91 -13.52 1.26 12.31
C LEU A 91 -13.97 2.71 12.51
N GLU A 92 -13.14 3.55 13.15
CA GLU A 92 -13.45 4.97 13.32
C GLU A 92 -13.57 5.68 11.97
N LEU A 93 -12.65 5.42 11.03
CA LEU A 93 -12.74 5.95 9.67
C LEU A 93 -14.05 5.55 8.97
N ALA A 94 -14.49 4.30 9.16
CA ALA A 94 -15.73 3.80 8.59
C ALA A 94 -16.96 4.46 9.24
N LYS A 95 -16.95 4.69 10.56
CA LYS A 95 -18.03 5.39 11.27
C LYS A 95 -18.16 6.83 10.79
N GLU A 96 -17.03 7.52 10.63
CA GLU A 96 -17.00 8.91 10.18
C GLU A 96 -17.48 9.08 8.73
N ARG A 97 -17.09 8.15 7.84
CA ARG A 97 -17.31 8.28 6.39
C ARG A 97 -18.43 7.40 5.84
N GLY A 98 -19.01 6.54 6.66
CA GLY A 98 -19.98 5.50 6.29
C GLY A 98 -19.41 4.35 5.46
N ARG A 99 -18.15 4.46 5.00
CA ARG A 99 -17.46 3.47 4.17
C ARG A 99 -15.95 3.66 4.20
N VAL A 100 -15.23 2.59 3.88
CA VAL A 100 -13.80 2.60 3.53
C VAL A 100 -13.65 2.22 2.06
N VAL A 101 -12.79 2.95 1.36
CA VAL A 101 -12.43 2.68 -0.04
C VAL A 101 -10.95 2.33 -0.07
N LEU A 102 -10.63 1.14 -0.58
CA LEU A 102 -9.26 0.73 -0.85
C LEU A 102 -9.06 0.70 -2.36
N THR A 103 -8.23 1.60 -2.87
CA THR A 103 -7.85 1.61 -4.28
C THR A 103 -6.89 0.45 -4.53
N LYS A 104 -7.18 -0.36 -5.55
CA LYS A 104 -6.28 -1.37 -6.12
C LYS A 104 -6.01 -1.06 -7.58
N ASP A 105 -5.92 0.23 -7.86
CA ASP A 105 -5.52 0.71 -9.17
C ASP A 105 -4.16 0.11 -9.51
N ASP A 106 -4.06 -0.36 -10.75
CA ASP A 106 -2.86 -0.96 -11.29
C ASP A 106 -2.61 -0.42 -12.69
N ALA A 107 -1.41 -0.60 -13.20
CA ALA A 107 -1.05 -0.20 -14.54
C ALA A 107 -0.19 -1.25 -15.24
N VAL A 108 -0.49 -1.46 -16.52
CA VAL A 108 0.40 -2.18 -17.43
C VAL A 108 1.11 -1.17 -18.30
N PHE A 109 2.43 -1.32 -18.39
CA PHE A 109 3.26 -0.54 -19.29
C PHE A 109 3.56 -1.39 -20.53
N ARG A 110 3.17 -0.90 -21.71
CA ARG A 110 3.49 -1.51 -22.99
C ARG A 110 4.66 -0.76 -23.59
N CYS A 111 5.81 -1.41 -23.62
CA CYS A 111 7.04 -0.85 -24.12
C CYS A 111 7.27 -1.25 -25.59
N PHE A 112 7.73 -0.31 -26.41
CA PHE A 112 7.98 -0.51 -27.83
C PHE A 112 9.38 -0.01 -28.20
N SER A 113 9.98 -0.66 -29.20
CA SER A 113 11.29 -0.30 -29.75
C SER A 113 12.34 -0.08 -28.66
N PRO A 114 12.88 -1.15 -28.04
CA PRO A 114 13.93 -1.03 -27.05
C PRO A 114 15.14 -0.31 -27.65
N ARG A 115 15.65 0.69 -26.93
CA ARG A 115 16.84 1.45 -27.34
C ARG A 115 18.05 0.55 -27.19
N ARG A 116 18.84 0.38 -28.25
CA ARG A 116 20.08 -0.40 -28.20
C ARG A 116 21.16 0.39 -27.48
N GLY A 117 21.75 -0.18 -26.42
CA GLY A 117 22.97 0.33 -25.79
C GLY A 117 22.78 1.16 -24.52
N VAL A 118 21.70 0.95 -23.76
CA VAL A 118 21.63 1.35 -22.34
C VAL A 118 22.17 0.22 -21.48
#